data_AF-K1TQN2-F1
#
_entry.id   AF-K1TQN2-F1
#
_cell.length_a   1.000
_cell.length_b   1.000
_cell.length_c   1.000
_cell.angle_alpha   90.00
_cell.angle_beta   90.00
_cell.angle_gamma   90.00
#
_symmetry.space_group_name_H-M   'P 1'
#
loop_
_entity.id
_entity.type
_entity.pdbx_description
1 polymer ?
#
loop_
_entity_poly.entity_id
_entity_poly.type
_entity_poly.pdbx_seq_one_letter_code
_entity_poly.pdbx_strand_id
1 'polypeptide(L)'
;MLNECIEGLNINPDGIYVDGTLGGAGHSKEIAKRLSKKGMLIGIDRDEEALKAAKENLKEFSNVKYVHGNHDEIKEILEELNIDKVDGILLDLGVSSYQLDERNRGFSYLGSNELDMRMDQTQSLTAKD
;
A
#
# COMPACT_ATOMS: atom_id res chain seq x y z
N MET A 1 -4.69 13.20 -5.27
CA MET A 1 -4.69 13.20 -6.74
C MET A 1 -5.07 11.82 -7.24
N LEU A 2 -6.35 11.47 -7.16
CA LEU A 2 -6.76 10.10 -7.49
C LEU A 2 -6.79 9.90 -9.01
N ASN A 3 -7.49 10.77 -9.73
CA ASN A 3 -7.77 10.58 -11.15
C ASN A 3 -6.49 10.64 -11.98
N GLU A 4 -5.61 11.61 -11.70
CA GLU A 4 -4.38 11.82 -12.45
C GLU A 4 -3.43 10.62 -12.34
N CYS A 5 -3.32 10.01 -11.15
CA CYS A 5 -2.53 8.82 -10.93
C CYS A 5 -3.09 7.60 -11.68
N ILE A 6 -4.42 7.41 -11.64
CA ILE A 6 -5.08 6.29 -12.32
C ILE A 6 -5.03 6.44 -13.85
N GLU A 7 -5.18 7.65 -14.37
CA GLU A 7 -5.02 7.94 -15.80
C GLU A 7 -3.58 7.74 -16.27
N GLY A 8 -2.60 8.20 -15.49
CA GLY A 8 -1.18 8.06 -15.80
C GLY A 8 -0.70 6.61 -15.85
N LEU A 9 -1.34 5.70 -15.09
CA LEU A 9 -1.04 4.26 -15.13
C LEU A 9 -1.46 3.57 -16.43
N ASN A 10 -2.32 4.20 -17.25
CA ASN A 10 -2.81 3.66 -18.52
C ASN A 10 -3.18 2.16 -18.43
N ILE A 11 -4.13 1.85 -17.54
CA ILE A 11 -4.36 0.47 -17.07
C ILE A 11 -4.80 -0.46 -18.20
N ASN A 12 -4.00 -1.51 -18.42
CA ASN A 12 -4.34 -2.68 -19.20
C ASN A 12 -5.16 -3.65 -18.32
N PRO A 13 -6.39 -4.03 -18.70
CA PRO A 13 -7.23 -4.91 -17.90
C PRO A 13 -6.60 -6.27 -17.57
N ASP A 14 -5.75 -6.79 -18.45
CA ASP A 14 -5.07 -8.08 -18.24
C ASP A 14 -3.65 -7.92 -17.66
N GLY A 15 -3.25 -6.71 -17.29
CA GLY A 15 -1.91 -6.39 -16.80
C GLY A 15 -1.68 -6.65 -15.30
N ILE A 16 -0.42 -6.54 -14.89
CA ILE A 16 0.05 -6.67 -13.51
C ILE A 16 0.48 -5.30 -12.99
N TYR A 17 -0.07 -4.87 -11.86
CA TYR A 17 0.20 -3.58 -11.26
C TYR A 17 0.69 -3.72 -9.83
N VAL A 18 1.61 -2.83 -9.43
CA VAL A 18 2.09 -2.72 -8.05
C VAL A 18 1.59 -1.41 -7.44
N ASP A 19 0.98 -1.48 -6.27
CA ASP A 19 0.80 -0.34 -5.37
C ASP A 19 1.77 -0.53 -4.20
N GLY A 20 2.86 0.24 -4.20
CA GLY A 20 3.93 0.11 -3.20
C GLY A 20 3.63 0.81 -1.87
N THR A 21 2.48 1.48 -1.78
CA THR A 21 2.06 2.29 -0.64
C THR A 21 0.57 2.06 -0.40
N LEU A 22 0.20 0.78 -0.23
CA LEU A 22 -1.18 0.33 -0.31
C LEU A 22 -2.12 1.12 0.60
N GLY A 23 -1.69 1.43 1.82
CA GLY A 23 -2.42 2.25 2.78
C GLY A 23 -3.84 1.76 2.99
N GLY A 24 -4.81 2.68 2.93
CA GLY A 24 -6.24 2.37 2.96
C GLY A 24 -6.82 1.79 1.65
N ALA A 25 -5.98 1.48 0.65
CA ALA A 25 -6.35 0.94 -0.66
C ALA A 25 -7.25 1.82 -1.54
N GLY A 26 -7.19 3.15 -1.39
CA GLY A 26 -7.98 4.08 -2.21
C GLY A 26 -7.64 4.00 -3.71
N HIS A 27 -6.36 4.15 -4.06
CA HIS A 27 -5.88 4.00 -5.44
C HIS A 27 -6.00 2.55 -5.91
N SER A 28 -5.53 1.60 -5.10
CA SER A 28 -5.65 0.16 -5.36
C SER A 28 -7.06 -0.31 -5.71
N LYS A 29 -8.10 0.23 -5.07
CA LYS A 29 -9.50 -0.09 -5.41
C LYS A 29 -9.87 0.36 -6.82
N GLU A 30 -9.41 1.52 -7.24
CA GLU A 30 -9.62 2.03 -8.60
C GLU A 30 -8.82 1.25 -9.64
N ILE A 31 -7.61 0.79 -9.30
CA ILE A 31 -6.85 -0.13 -10.15
C ILE A 31 -7.60 -1.46 -10.29
N ALA A 32 -7.96 -2.10 -9.17
CA ALA A 32 -8.63 -3.40 -9.16
C ALA A 32 -9.97 -3.41 -9.93
N LYS A 33 -10.76 -2.33 -9.87
CA LYS A 33 -11.99 -2.17 -10.67
C LYS A 33 -11.77 -2.22 -12.18
N ARG A 34 -10.58 -1.84 -12.66
CA ARG A 34 -10.23 -1.78 -14.09
C ARG A 34 -9.55 -3.06 -14.59
N LEU A 35 -9.14 -3.92 -13.67
CA LEU A 35 -8.55 -5.23 -13.99
C LEU A 35 -9.63 -6.26 -14.31
N SER A 36 -9.34 -7.10 -15.28
CA SER A 36 -10.08 -8.32 -15.56
C SER A 36 -9.67 -9.42 -14.59
N LYS A 37 -10.31 -10.60 -14.71
CA LYS A 37 -9.92 -11.80 -13.94
C LYS A 37 -8.50 -12.30 -14.24
N LYS A 38 -7.89 -11.86 -15.35
CA LYS A 38 -6.51 -12.21 -15.72
C LYS A 38 -5.49 -11.20 -15.20
N GLY A 39 -5.90 -9.95 -15.00
CA GLY A 39 -5.05 -8.93 -14.42
C GLY A 39 -4.82 -9.18 -12.93
N MET A 40 -3.75 -8.60 -12.39
CA MET A 40 -3.34 -8.77 -11.00
C MET A 40 -2.90 -7.44 -10.39
N LEU A 41 -3.30 -7.21 -9.14
CA LEU A 41 -2.79 -6.13 -8.31
C LEU A 41 -1.93 -6.71 -7.19
N ILE A 42 -0.75 -6.14 -6.98
CA ILE A 42 0.15 -6.45 -5.87
C ILE A 42 0.19 -5.22 -4.97
N GLY A 43 -0.39 -5.30 -3.79
CA GLY A 43 -0.38 -4.24 -2.79
C GLY A 43 0.68 -4.52 -1.73
N ILE A 44 1.60 -3.59 -1.53
CA ILE A 44 2.69 -3.65 -0.55
C ILE A 44 2.48 -2.55 0.47
N ASP A 45 2.61 -2.89 1.75
CA ASP A 45 2.71 -1.89 2.83
C ASP A 45 3.56 -2.45 3.96
N ARG A 46 4.27 -1.56 4.64
CA ARG A 46 5.09 -1.88 5.82
C ARG A 46 4.28 -1.86 7.11
N ASP A 47 3.08 -1.27 7.08
CA ASP A 47 2.16 -1.15 8.21
C ASP A 47 1.11 -2.28 8.17
N GLU A 48 1.13 -3.18 9.16
CA GLU A 48 0.19 -4.30 9.24
C GLU A 48 -1.28 -3.86 9.35
N GLU A 49 -1.55 -2.74 10.04
CA GLU A 49 -2.92 -2.23 10.15
C GLU A 49 -3.41 -1.64 8.81
N ALA A 50 -2.52 -1.06 8.00
CA ALA A 50 -2.84 -0.67 6.64
C ALA A 50 -3.22 -1.88 5.77
N LEU A 51 -2.43 -2.97 5.83
CA LEU A 51 -2.74 -4.20 5.09
C LEU A 51 -4.08 -4.80 5.50
N LYS A 52 -4.41 -4.77 6.79
CA LYS A 52 -5.69 -5.24 7.32
C LYS A 52 -6.86 -4.38 6.83
N ALA A 53 -6.73 -3.06 6.86
CA ALA A 53 -7.73 -2.15 6.32
C ALA A 53 -7.92 -2.34 4.80
N ALA A 54 -6.82 -2.49 4.06
CA ALA A 54 -6.84 -2.74 2.63
C ALA A 54 -7.55 -4.05 2.27
N LYS A 55 -7.27 -5.15 2.99
CA LYS A 55 -7.93 -6.45 2.79
C LYS A 55 -9.45 -6.35 2.95
N GLU A 56 -9.94 -5.58 3.92
CA GLU A 56 -11.37 -5.34 4.09
C GLU A 56 -11.93 -4.49 2.94
N ASN A 57 -11.24 -3.42 2.55
CA ASN A 57 -11.67 -2.50 1.48
C ASN A 57 -11.70 -3.13 0.09
N LEU A 58 -10.88 -4.16 -0.12
CA LEU A 58 -10.70 -4.88 -1.38
C LEU A 58 -11.27 -6.31 -1.36
N LYS A 59 -12.05 -6.69 -0.34
CA LYS A 59 -12.58 -8.05 -0.17
C LYS A 59 -13.40 -8.59 -1.35
N GLU A 60 -13.92 -7.71 -2.20
CA GLU A 60 -14.72 -8.08 -3.39
C GLU A 60 -13.83 -8.46 -4.59
N PHE A 61 -12.53 -8.18 -4.54
CA PHE A 61 -11.57 -8.45 -5.62
C PHE A 61 -10.75 -9.70 -5.30
N SER A 62 -10.82 -10.71 -6.17
CA SER A 62 -10.09 -11.98 -5.97
C SER A 62 -8.68 -11.99 -6.57
N ASN A 63 -8.31 -10.94 -7.30
CA ASN A 63 -7.05 -10.82 -8.04
C ASN A 63 -6.08 -9.82 -7.40
N VAL A 64 -6.11 -9.72 -6.07
CA VAL A 64 -5.21 -8.87 -5.28
C VAL A 64 -4.29 -9.74 -4.42
N LYS A 65 -2.99 -9.46 -4.47
CA LYS A 65 -1.98 -10.04 -3.59
C LYS A 65 -1.49 -8.98 -2.61
N TYR A 66 -1.47 -9.33 -1.32
CA TYR A 66 -1.06 -8.44 -0.25
C TYR A 66 0.29 -8.90 0.29
N VAL A 67 1.24 -7.97 0.39
CA VAL A 67 2.59 -8.25 0.88
C VAL A 67 2.90 -7.29 2.02
N HIS A 68 3.28 -7.82 3.16
CA HIS A 68 3.90 -7.03 4.22
C HIS A 68 5.37 -6.87 3.91
N GLY A 69 5.78 -5.65 3.63
CA GLY A 69 7.12 -5.34 3.15
C GLY A 69 7.25 -3.87 2.80
N ASN A 70 8.42 -3.47 2.33
CA ASN A 70 8.69 -2.09 1.97
C ASN A 70 8.79 -1.92 0.44
N HIS A 71 8.50 -0.73 -0.07
CA HIS A 71 8.50 -0.47 -1.52
C HIS A 71 9.91 -0.47 -2.13
N ASP A 72 10.95 -0.31 -1.30
CA ASP A 72 12.35 -0.52 -1.73
C ASP A 72 12.67 -2.00 -2.00
N GLU A 73 11.85 -2.94 -1.50
CA GLU A 73 11.97 -4.39 -1.72
C GLU A 73 11.10 -4.89 -2.90
N ILE A 74 10.51 -3.99 -3.71
CA ILE A 74 9.61 -4.39 -4.82
C ILE A 74 10.27 -5.43 -5.73
N LYS A 75 11.58 -5.30 -6.00
CA LYS A 75 12.28 -6.22 -6.90
C LYS A 75 12.31 -7.64 -6.32
N GLU A 76 12.74 -7.77 -5.07
CA GLU A 76 12.83 -9.03 -4.33
C GLU A 76 11.45 -9.67 -4.18
N ILE A 77 10.43 -8.86 -3.85
CA ILE A 77 9.04 -9.30 -3.77
C ILE A 77 8.58 -9.86 -5.12
N LEU A 78 8.85 -9.19 -6.24
CA LEU A 78 8.47 -9.68 -7.57
C LEU A 78 9.19 -10.98 -7.94
N GLU A 79 10.47 -11.12 -7.59
CA GLU A 79 11.25 -12.35 -7.77
C GLU A 79 10.63 -13.52 -6.99
N GLU A 80 10.29 -13.33 -5.70
CA GLU A 80 9.62 -14.35 -4.88
C GLU A 80 8.24 -14.75 -5.42
N LEU A 81 7.54 -13.81 -6.04
CA LEU A 81 6.26 -14.03 -6.70
C LEU A 81 6.37 -14.70 -8.07
N ASN A 82 7.58 -14.93 -8.58
CA ASN A 82 7.86 -15.40 -9.93
C ASN A 82 7.24 -14.48 -11.00
N ILE A 83 7.36 -13.16 -10.81
CA ILE A 83 6.85 -12.13 -11.71
C ILE A 83 8.04 -11.37 -12.29
N ASP A 84 8.30 -11.57 -13.59
CA ASP A 84 9.45 -10.94 -14.26
C ASP A 84 9.23 -9.45 -14.57
N LYS A 85 7.98 -9.05 -14.82
CA LYS A 85 7.61 -7.69 -15.26
C LYS A 85 6.22 -7.30 -14.78
N VAL A 86 6.02 -5.99 -14.65
CA VAL A 86 4.73 -5.36 -14.32
C VAL A 86 4.42 -4.26 -15.33
N ASP A 87 3.14 -4.00 -15.56
CA ASP A 87 2.64 -3.00 -16.50
C ASP A 87 2.60 -1.60 -15.89
N GLY A 88 2.61 -1.48 -14.56
CA GLY A 88 2.67 -0.19 -13.89
C GLY A 88 2.96 -0.30 -12.39
N ILE A 89 3.57 0.75 -11.84
CA ILE A 89 3.87 0.89 -10.42
C ILE A 89 3.33 2.25 -9.95
N LEU A 90 2.58 2.24 -8.85
CA LEU A 90 2.11 3.41 -8.15
C LEU A 90 2.83 3.54 -6.80
N LEU A 91 3.29 4.75 -6.49
CA LEU A 91 3.83 5.13 -5.19
C LEU A 91 3.21 6.47 -4.76
N ASP A 92 2.40 6.42 -3.71
CA ASP A 92 1.82 7.57 -3.04
C ASP A 92 2.61 7.84 -1.75
N LEU A 93 3.69 8.60 -1.89
CA LEU A 93 4.66 8.81 -0.82
C LEU A 93 4.11 9.79 0.22
N GLY A 94 4.09 9.37 1.47
CA GLY A 94 3.64 10.19 2.60
C GLY A 94 3.20 9.34 3.79
N VAL A 95 2.49 9.98 4.70
CA VAL A 95 1.80 9.31 5.81
C VAL A 95 0.33 9.14 5.48
N SER A 96 -0.26 8.02 5.89
CA SER A 96 -1.69 7.80 5.70
C SER A 96 -2.52 8.62 6.69
N SER A 97 -3.78 8.92 6.35
CA SER A 97 -4.71 9.56 7.28
C SER A 97 -4.92 8.70 8.54
N TYR A 98 -4.94 7.37 8.39
CA TYR A 98 -5.02 6.44 9.54
C TYR A 98 -3.88 6.65 10.53
N GLN A 99 -2.64 6.80 10.05
CA GLN A 99 -1.47 7.08 10.90
C GLN A 99 -1.54 8.44 11.59
N LEU A 100 -2.18 9.43 10.97
CA LEU A 100 -2.39 10.76 11.55
C LEU A 100 -3.55 10.80 12.57
N ASP A 101 -4.61 10.04 12.31
CA ASP A 101 -5.82 9.99 13.14
C ASP A 101 -5.61 9.11 14.38
N GLU A 102 -4.83 8.04 14.25
CA GLU A 102 -4.51 7.14 15.34
C GLU A 102 -3.42 7.75 16.23
N ARG A 103 -3.87 8.39 17.31
CA ARG A 103 -3.04 9.21 18.18
C ARG A 103 -1.89 8.44 18.83
N ASN A 104 -2.06 7.14 19.08
CA ASN A 104 -0.99 6.34 19.71
C ASN A 104 0.21 6.08 18.78
N ARG A 105 0.11 6.39 17.48
CA ARG A 105 1.19 6.20 16.49
C ARG A 105 2.23 7.32 16.50
N GLY A 106 1.95 8.44 17.18
CA GLY A 106 2.92 9.52 17.35
C GLY A 106 3.18 10.41 16.13
N PHE A 107 2.45 10.25 15.02
CA PHE A 107 2.58 11.10 13.82
C PHE A 107 1.91 12.47 13.95
N SER A 108 0.98 12.62 14.90
CA SER A 108 0.26 13.86 15.15
C SER A 108 0.82 14.60 16.36
N TYR A 109 1.08 15.90 16.17
CA TYR A 109 1.42 16.84 17.25
C TYR A 109 0.19 17.24 18.10
N LEU A 110 -1.01 16.84 17.69
CA LEU A 110 -2.24 17.14 18.43
C LEU A 110 -2.40 16.15 19.59
N GLY A 111 -2.38 16.68 20.82
CA GLY A 111 -2.56 15.90 22.04
C GLY A 111 -1.24 15.51 22.71
N SER A 112 -1.34 14.64 23.72
CA SER A 112 -0.19 14.08 24.43
C SER A 112 -0.03 12.63 24.01
N ASN A 113 0.80 12.40 22.99
CA ASN A 113 1.00 11.09 22.37
C ASN A 113 2.42 10.59 22.66
N GLU A 114 2.62 9.27 22.65
CA GLU A 114 3.98 8.71 22.64
C GLU A 114 4.66 9.05 21.31
N LEU A 115 5.94 9.41 21.37
CA LEU A 115 6.76 9.72 20.18
C LEU A 115 7.24 8.42 19.54
N ASP A 116 6.31 7.68 18.93
CA ASP A 116 6.62 6.45 18.19
C ASP A 116 7.10 6.77 16.77
N MET A 117 6.21 7.27 15.91
CA MET A 117 6.46 7.61 14.49
C MET A 117 6.93 6.46 13.59
N ARG A 118 6.95 5.21 14.07
CA ARG A 118 7.19 4.06 13.20
C ARG A 118 5.95 3.78 12.35
N MET A 119 6.16 3.71 11.04
CA MET A 119 5.17 3.16 10.12
C MET A 119 5.06 1.64 10.30
N ASP A 120 6.20 0.99 10.49
CA ASP A 120 6.33 -0.44 10.77
C ASP A 120 6.69 -0.65 12.25
N GLN A 121 5.72 -1.09 13.05
CA GLN A 121 5.89 -1.28 14.48
C GLN A 121 6.72 -2.54 14.84
N THR A 122 7.14 -3.33 13.85
CA THR A 122 8.10 -4.43 14.07
C THR A 122 9.54 -3.93 14.27
N GLN A 123 9.85 -2.72 13.80
CA GLN A 123 11.15 -2.07 13.99
C GLN A 123 11.36 -1.69 15.45
N SER A 124 12.58 -1.68 15.96
CA SER A 124 12.82 -1.37 17.39
C SER A 124 12.99 0.12 17.72
N LEU A 125 13.49 0.93 16.78
CA LEU A 125 13.82 2.33 17.01
C LEU A 125 12.58 3.22 16.91
N THR A 126 12.21 3.88 18.02
CA THR A 126 11.14 4.88 18.05
C THR A 126 11.69 6.30 17.84
N ALA A 127 10.85 7.30 17.58
CA ALA A 127 11.28 8.70 17.53
C ALA A 127 11.67 9.29 18.89
N LYS A 128 11.26 8.66 19.99
CA LYS A 128 11.61 9.06 21.35
C LYS A 128 13.04 8.68 21.72
N ASP A 129 13.52 7.55 21.20
CA ASP A 129 14.84 6.96 21.50
C ASP A 129 15.96 7.61 20.68
#